data_AF-A0A7Y2VF26-F1
#
_entry.id   AF-A0A7Y2VF26-F1
#
_cell.length_a   1.000
_cell.length_b   1.000
_cell.length_c   1.000
_cell.angle_alpha   90.00
_cell.angle_beta   90.00
_cell.angle_gamma   90.00
#
_symmetry.space_group_name_H-M   'P 1'
#
loop_
_entity.id
_entity.type
_entity.pdbx_description
1 polymer ?
#
loop_
_entity_poly.entity_id
_entity_poly.type
_entity_poly.pdbx_seq_one_letter_code
_entity_poly.pdbx_strand_id
1 'polypeptide(L)'
;MAAFQIRKMTPADWPEVHRIYSEGISTGYATFELSAPSQADWDNAHIPGCRFVAESSDGLLGWVALSPVSGRCVYGGVAEVSVYVSEQARGRGIGKALMEMLISSSELEGYWTLQAGI
;
A
#
# COMPACT_ATOMS: atom_id res chain seq x y z
N MET A 1 18.71 10.61 9.79
CA MET A 1 17.60 9.86 9.14
C MET A 1 17.33 10.55 7.83
N ALA A 2 17.24 9.82 6.71
CA ALA A 2 16.80 10.46 5.46
C ALA A 2 15.37 10.97 5.68
N ALA A 3 15.15 12.26 5.45
CA ALA A 3 13.82 12.84 5.54
C ALA A 3 12.97 12.26 4.40
N PHE A 4 11.83 11.69 4.74
CA PHE A 4 10.83 11.23 3.77
C PHE A 4 9.49 11.86 4.11
N GLN A 5 8.61 11.95 3.11
CA GLN A 5 7.26 12.46 3.27
C GLN A 5 6.24 11.40 2.83
N ILE A 6 5.09 11.40 3.49
CA ILE A 6 3.94 10.58 3.10
C ILE A 6 2.98 11.48 2.33
N ARG A 7 2.54 11.03 1.14
CA ARG A 7 1.54 11.72 0.34
C ARG A 7 0.58 10.75 -0.33
N LYS A 8 -0.53 11.27 -0.84
CA LYS A 8 -1.45 10.48 -1.66
C LYS A 8 -0.73 9.95 -2.91
N MET A 9 -1.05 8.71 -3.25
CA MET A 9 -0.60 8.10 -4.50
C MET A 9 -1.31 8.77 -5.68
N THR A 10 -0.58 8.94 -6.78
CA THR A 10 -1.09 9.43 -8.06
C THR A 10 -0.84 8.38 -9.16
N PRO A 11 -1.54 8.45 -10.30
CA PRO A 11 -1.28 7.53 -11.41
C PRO A 11 0.18 7.55 -11.93
N ALA A 12 0.89 8.67 -11.74
CA ALA A 12 2.29 8.82 -12.16
C ALA A 12 3.26 8.00 -11.29
N ASP A 13 2.84 7.59 -10.09
CA ASP A 13 3.65 6.78 -9.17
C ASP A 13 3.69 5.30 -9.57
N TRP A 14 2.81 4.88 -10.47
CA TRP A 14 2.61 3.47 -10.81
C TRP A 14 3.90 2.73 -11.20
N PRO A 15 4.81 3.26 -12.05
CA PRO A 15 6.03 2.55 -12.38
C PRO A 15 6.87 2.16 -11.16
N GLU A 16 6.96 3.06 -10.17
CA GLU A 16 7.71 2.81 -8.94
C GLU A 16 6.93 1.92 -7.95
N VAL A 17 5.61 2.08 -7.85
CA VAL A 17 4.74 1.18 -7.07
C VAL A 17 4.85 -0.25 -7.58
N HIS A 18 4.78 -0.44 -8.90
CA HIS A 18 4.94 -1.74 -9.55
C HIS A 18 6.34 -2.32 -9.32
N ARG A 19 7.40 -1.50 -9.38
CA ARG A 19 8.77 -1.92 -9.07
C ARG A 19 8.88 -2.45 -7.64
N ILE A 20 8.39 -1.69 -6.65
CA ILE A 20 8.41 -2.09 -5.23
C ILE A 20 7.53 -3.32 -4.98
N TYR A 21 6.39 -3.44 -5.66
CA TYR A 21 5.56 -4.64 -5.56
C TYR A 21 6.29 -5.88 -6.10
N SER A 22 6.98 -5.73 -7.24
CA SER A 22 7.81 -6.79 -7.83
C SER A 22 8.97 -7.21 -6.92
N GLU A 23 9.59 -6.26 -6.20
CA GLU A 23 10.58 -6.58 -5.15
C GLU A 23 9.99 -7.40 -4.00
N GLY A 24 8.74 -7.14 -3.63
CA GLY A 24 8.03 -7.93 -2.63
C GLY A 24 7.80 -9.36 -3.11
N ILE A 25 7.26 -9.51 -4.33
CA ILE A 25 6.98 -10.81 -4.96
C ILE A 25 8.26 -11.64 -5.10
N SER A 26 9.38 -11.03 -5.50
CA SER A 26 10.65 -11.74 -5.68
C SER A 26 11.21 -12.34 -4.39
N THR A 27 10.78 -11.85 -3.21
CA THR A 27 11.14 -12.47 -1.93
C THR A 27 10.45 -13.81 -1.70
N GLY A 28 9.28 -14.04 -2.31
CA GLY A 28 8.43 -15.20 -2.06
C GLY A 28 7.71 -15.22 -0.70
N TYR A 29 7.80 -14.12 0.09
CA TYR A 29 7.21 -14.05 1.43
C TYR A 29 6.14 -12.97 1.59
N ALA A 30 5.98 -12.07 0.62
CA ALA A 30 5.16 -10.87 0.78
C ALA A 30 3.74 -11.00 0.23
N THR A 31 3.50 -11.96 -0.67
CA THR A 31 2.22 -12.19 -1.33
C THR A 31 2.17 -13.57 -1.97
N PHE A 32 0.98 -14.13 -2.14
CA PHE A 32 0.73 -15.30 -3.00
C PHE A 32 0.67 -14.98 -4.50
N GLU A 33 0.71 -13.70 -4.89
CA GLU A 33 0.73 -13.30 -6.29
C GLU A 33 2.04 -13.72 -6.98
N LEU A 34 1.93 -14.23 -8.21
CA LEU A 34 3.08 -14.67 -9.00
C LEU A 34 3.74 -13.51 -9.77
N SER A 35 3.01 -12.43 -9.98
CA SER A 35 3.46 -11.25 -10.72
C SER A 35 2.65 -10.03 -10.32
N ALA A 36 3.25 -8.84 -10.39
CA ALA A 36 2.52 -7.61 -10.14
C ALA A 36 1.41 -7.43 -11.21
N PRO A 37 0.20 -7.00 -10.80
CA PRO A 37 -0.94 -6.82 -11.70
C PRO A 37 -0.73 -5.63 -12.64
N SER A 38 -1.63 -5.45 -13.61
CA SER A 38 -1.66 -4.22 -14.41
C SER A 38 -2.08 -3.01 -13.56
N GLN A 39 -1.77 -1.79 -14.03
CA GLN A 39 -2.20 -0.56 -13.35
C GLN A 39 -3.72 -0.51 -13.18
N ALA A 40 -4.46 -0.89 -14.22
CA ALA A 40 -5.91 -0.81 -14.23
C ALA A 40 -6.52 -1.81 -13.24
N ASP A 41 -6.00 -3.03 -13.20
CA ASP A 41 -6.50 -4.06 -12.26
C ASP A 41 -6.20 -3.66 -10.81
N TRP A 42 -4.98 -3.17 -10.55
CA TRP A 42 -4.62 -2.67 -9.23
C TRP A 42 -5.49 -1.47 -8.83
N ASP A 43 -5.71 -0.52 -9.74
CA ASP A 43 -6.55 0.65 -9.49
C ASP A 43 -8.00 0.27 -9.20
N ASN A 44 -8.56 -0.71 -9.90
CA ASN A 44 -9.92 -1.20 -9.67
C ASN A 44 -10.06 -1.98 -8.34
N ALA A 45 -9.00 -2.66 -7.90
CA ALA A 45 -9.03 -3.52 -6.72
C ALA A 45 -8.84 -2.75 -5.40
N HIS A 46 -8.29 -1.53 -5.43
CA HIS A 46 -7.95 -0.77 -4.22
C HIS A 46 -8.90 0.41 -3.99
N ILE A 47 -8.95 0.93 -2.77
CA ILE A 47 -9.82 2.05 -2.36
C ILE A 47 -9.09 3.37 -2.63
N PRO A 48 -9.56 4.26 -3.53
CA PRO A 48 -8.83 5.48 -3.92
C PRO A 48 -8.48 6.42 -2.76
N GLY A 49 -9.36 6.50 -1.74
CA GLY A 49 -9.15 7.34 -0.56
C GLY A 49 -8.03 6.86 0.36
N CYS A 50 -7.64 5.59 0.27
CA CYS A 50 -6.70 4.95 1.19
C CYS A 50 -5.46 4.41 0.46
N ARG A 51 -4.79 5.26 -0.33
CA ARG A 51 -3.55 4.92 -1.05
C ARG A 51 -2.49 5.98 -0.85
N PHE A 52 -1.35 5.58 -0.30
CA PHE A 52 -0.28 6.50 0.05
C PHE A 52 1.08 5.95 -0.36
N VAL A 53 1.99 6.87 -0.68
CA VAL A 53 3.39 6.57 -0.96
C VAL A 53 4.28 7.31 0.02
N ALA A 54 5.42 6.69 0.34
CA ALA A 54 6.52 7.33 1.03
C ALA A 54 7.59 7.69 0.01
N GLU A 55 8.01 8.95 -0.03
CA GLU A 55 9.01 9.42 -0.98
C GLU A 55 10.13 10.23 -0.31
N SER A 56 11.28 10.26 -0.96
CA SER A 56 12.43 11.11 -0.63
C SER A 56 12.99 11.76 -1.89
N SER A 57 14.09 12.50 -1.76
CA SER A 57 14.84 13.02 -2.91
C SER A 57 15.25 11.93 -3.91
N ASP A 58 15.42 10.69 -3.43
CA ASP A 58 15.96 9.58 -4.21
C ASP A 58 14.85 8.71 -4.85
N GLY A 59 13.58 9.11 -4.69
CA GLY A 59 12.41 8.42 -5.24
C GLY A 59 11.50 7.78 -4.21
N LEU A 60 10.65 6.85 -4.66
CA LEU A 60 9.69 6.15 -3.80
C LEU A 60 10.38 5.08 -2.95
N LEU A 61 10.05 5.11 -1.67
CA LEU A 61 10.59 4.22 -0.66
C LEU A 61 9.62 3.12 -0.24
N GLY A 62 8.33 3.30 -0.51
CA GLY A 62 7.29 2.35 -0.16
C GLY A 62 5.90 2.89 -0.45
N TRP A 63 4.91 2.03 -0.35
CA TRP A 63 3.51 2.38 -0.54
C TRP A 63 2.61 1.54 0.37
N VAL A 64 1.40 2.03 0.58
CA VAL A 64 0.34 1.35 1.32
C VAL A 64 -1.01 1.59 0.65
N ALA A 65 -1.86 0.58 0.65
CA ALA A 65 -3.21 0.67 0.11
C ALA A 65 -4.20 -0.22 0.87
N LEU A 66 -5.49 0.13 0.80
CA LEU A 66 -6.59 -0.75 1.21
C LEU A 66 -7.30 -1.36 0.01
N SER A 67 -7.77 -2.59 0.17
CA SER A 67 -8.74 -3.26 -0.70
C SER A 67 -9.93 -3.78 0.12
N PRO A 68 -11.15 -3.87 -0.45
CA PRO A 68 -12.29 -4.46 0.26
C PRO A 68 -12.10 -5.97 0.39
N VAL A 69 -12.40 -6.52 1.56
CA VAL A 69 -12.23 -7.98 1.82
C VAL A 69 -13.32 -8.83 1.16
N SER A 70 -14.46 -8.24 0.83
CA SER A 70 -15.61 -8.92 0.23
C SER A 70 -16.62 -7.92 -0.35
N GLY A 71 -17.29 -8.29 -1.45
CA GLY A 71 -18.39 -7.50 -2.03
C GLY A 71 -19.73 -7.59 -1.27
N ARG A 72 -19.85 -8.47 -0.26
CA ARG A 72 -21.06 -8.55 0.58
C ARG A 72 -21.14 -7.36 1.53
N CYS A 73 -22.30 -6.70 1.61
CA CYS A 73 -22.53 -5.50 2.41
C CYS A 73 -22.17 -5.62 3.90
N VAL A 74 -22.28 -6.81 4.48
CA VAL A 74 -21.94 -7.07 5.89
C VAL A 74 -20.46 -6.85 6.21
N TYR A 75 -19.59 -6.84 5.20
CA TYR A 75 -18.16 -6.56 5.32
C TYR A 75 -17.79 -5.13 4.89
N GLY A 76 -18.77 -4.23 4.74
CA GLY A 76 -18.57 -2.91 4.11
C GLY A 76 -17.49 -2.01 4.74
N GLY A 77 -17.16 -2.19 6.01
CA GLY A 77 -16.06 -1.47 6.68
C GLY A 77 -14.92 -2.37 7.14
N VAL A 78 -14.77 -3.54 6.51
CA VAL A 78 -13.61 -4.41 6.67
C VAL A 78 -12.75 -4.31 5.42
N ALA A 79 -11.49 -3.93 5.59
CA ALA A 79 -10.52 -3.79 4.50
C ALA A 79 -9.24 -4.57 4.77
N GLU A 80 -8.61 -5.04 3.69
CA GLU A 80 -7.30 -5.65 3.72
C GLU A 80 -6.22 -4.62 3.41
N VAL A 81 -5.13 -4.69 4.16
CA VAL A 81 -3.96 -3.81 4.04
C VAL A 81 -2.93 -4.48 3.15
N SER A 82 -2.46 -3.74 2.15
CA SER A 82 -1.23 -4.03 1.43
C SER A 82 -0.19 -2.96 1.76
N VAL A 83 0.97 -3.36 2.29
CA VAL A 83 2.07 -2.43 2.63
C VAL A 83 3.41 -2.99 2.13
N TYR A 84 4.09 -2.22 1.30
CA TYR A 84 5.37 -2.62 0.70
C TYR A 84 6.41 -1.53 0.89
N VAL A 85 7.62 -1.93 1.30
CA VAL A 85 8.77 -1.05 1.47
C VAL A 85 9.88 -1.54 0.55
N SER A 86 10.42 -0.63 -0.25
CA SER A 86 11.57 -0.84 -1.12
C SER A 86 12.68 -1.54 -0.36
N GLU A 87 13.32 -2.53 -0.98
CA GLU A 87 14.42 -3.29 -0.38
C GLU A 87 15.50 -2.37 0.23
N GLN A 88 15.82 -1.30 -0.47
CA GLN A 88 16.84 -0.32 -0.06
C GLN A 88 16.42 0.56 1.13
N ALA A 89 15.13 0.55 1.49
CA ALA A 89 14.55 1.42 2.49
C ALA A 89 14.04 0.70 3.76
N ARG A 90 14.18 -0.64 3.82
CA ARG A 90 13.76 -1.44 4.98
C ARG A 90 14.51 -1.07 6.26
N GLY A 91 13.87 -1.28 7.41
CA GLY A 91 14.45 -0.98 8.73
C GLY A 91 14.50 0.51 9.10
N ARG A 92 13.93 1.41 8.28
CA ARG A 92 13.97 2.87 8.48
C ARG A 92 12.67 3.48 9.05
N GLY A 93 11.73 2.64 9.48
CA GLY A 93 10.44 3.10 10.03
C GLY A 93 9.38 3.53 9.01
N ILE A 94 9.63 3.37 7.71
CA ILE A 94 8.73 3.81 6.63
C ILE A 94 7.39 3.07 6.64
N GLY A 95 7.41 1.74 6.79
CA GLY A 95 6.18 0.95 6.88
C GLY A 95 5.28 1.40 8.03
N LYS A 96 5.87 1.75 9.18
CA LYS A 96 5.13 2.30 10.33
C LYS A 96 4.47 3.64 9.97
N ALA A 97 5.21 4.58 9.39
CA ALA A 97 4.67 5.88 9.01
C ALA A 97 3.56 5.78 7.95
N LEU A 98 3.71 4.86 6.99
CA LEU A 98 2.66 4.55 6.01
C LEU A 98 1.39 4.02 6.68
N MET A 99 1.54 3.06 7.61
CA MET A 99 0.42 2.49 8.36
C MET A 99 -0.31 3.53 9.21
N GLU A 100 0.40 4.44 9.88
CA GLU A 100 -0.21 5.50 10.69
C GLU A 100 -1.10 6.42 9.83
N MET A 101 -0.63 6.80 8.63
CA MET A 101 -1.43 7.57 7.67
C MET A 101 -2.64 6.76 7.17
N LEU A 102 -2.46 5.49 6.84
CA LEU A 102 -3.52 4.62 6.36
C LEU A 102 -4.64 4.46 7.39
N ILE A 103 -4.28 4.20 8.64
CA ILE A 103 -5.25 4.02 9.74
C ILE A 103 -6.10 5.28 9.88
N SER A 104 -5.46 6.44 9.96
CA SER A 104 -6.14 7.73 10.07
C SER A 104 -7.10 7.98 8.90
N SER A 105 -6.67 7.66 7.68
CA SER A 105 -7.50 7.79 6.48
C SER A 105 -8.65 6.79 6.46
N SER A 106 -8.43 5.57 6.95
CA SER A 106 -9.43 4.50 6.95
C SER A 106 -10.61 4.81 7.87
N GLU A 107 -10.34 5.43 9.03
CA GLU A 107 -11.36 5.85 9.98
C GLU A 107 -12.26 6.94 9.38
N LEU A 108 -11.68 7.90 8.65
CA LEU A 108 -12.42 8.96 7.95
C LEU A 108 -13.32 8.41 6.83
N GLU A 109 -12.89 7.32 6.18
CA GLU A 109 -13.62 6.64 5.10
C GLU A 109 -14.63 5.59 5.65
N GLY A 110 -14.70 5.40 6.97
CA GLY A 110 -15.68 4.52 7.61
C GLY A 110 -15.29 3.04 7.72
N TYR A 111 -14.01 2.70 7.55
CA TYR A 111 -13.51 1.36 7.83
C TYR A 111 -13.23 1.18 9.32
N TRP A 112 -13.83 0.16 9.93
CA TRP A 112 -13.70 -0.15 11.36
C TRP A 112 -12.80 -1.36 11.64
N THR A 113 -12.39 -2.09 10.61
CA THR A 113 -11.45 -3.21 10.75
C THR A 113 -10.48 -3.25 9.57
N LEU A 114 -9.20 -3.24 9.90
CA LEU A 114 -8.10 -3.47 8.96
C LEU A 114 -7.49 -4.84 9.27
N GLN A 115 -7.37 -5.68 8.27
CA GLN A 115 -6.66 -6.96 8.36
C GLN A 115 -5.45 -6.95 7.43
N ALA A 116 -4.41 -7.69 7.79
CA ALA A 116 -3.23 -7.89 6.96
C ALA A 116 -2.95 -9.39 6.88
N GLY A 117 -2.85 -9.90 5.65
CA GLY A 117 -2.45 -11.26 5.35
C GLY A 117 -1.03 -11.33 4.77
N ILE A 118 -0.64 -12.55 4.40
CA ILE A 118 0.50 -12.86 3.53
C ILE A 118 -0.08 -13.46 2.26
#